data_AF-A0AA47IPR5-F1
#
_entry.id   AF-A0AA47IPR5-F1
#
_cell.length_a   1.000
_cell.length_b   1.000
_cell.length_c   1.000
_cell.angle_alpha   90.00
_cell.angle_beta   90.00
_cell.angle_gamma   90.00
#
_symmetry.space_group_name_H-M   'P 1'
#
loop_
_entity.id
_entity.type
_entity.pdbx_description
1 polymer ?
#
loop_
_entity_poly.entity_id
_entity_poly.type
_entity_poly.pdbx_seq_one_letter_code
_entity_poly.pdbx_strand_id
1 'polypeptide(L)'
;MSSVSTVRSRPGGRSRRVRRAVLDAVVELLEEGGARAVSIAEVAKRSGVNASSIYRRWHGVDALILDAAQDLSLDTIEVADTGSLEDDLCATATSVAAFLRTDLGIAMARALIDVPPEVLERIGDWPQFWATRLRRFEPVFTRAAARGEVAADVNQSVIASIGEMIAAQTYFLTLFRREEVDDPAARLIVRRALAAAGL
;
A
#
# COMPACT_ATOMS: atom_id res chain seq x y z
N MET A 1 33.66 13.82 -41.27
CA MET A 1 34.05 13.35 -39.93
C MET A 1 33.41 14.29 -38.91
N SER A 2 32.65 13.91 -37.90
CA SER A 2 31.90 12.69 -37.58
C SER A 2 30.76 13.16 -36.67
N SER A 3 29.59 12.57 -36.89
CA SER A 3 28.38 12.75 -36.09
C SER A 3 28.58 12.25 -34.66
N VAL A 4 28.17 13.05 -33.67
CA VAL A 4 28.00 12.55 -32.29
C VAL A 4 26.52 12.38 -32.04
N SER A 5 26.06 11.16 -32.30
CA SER A 5 24.85 10.59 -31.71
C SER A 5 25.11 10.29 -30.23
N THR A 6 24.30 10.84 -29.33
CA THR A 6 24.18 10.30 -27.96
C THR A 6 22.77 10.46 -27.41
N VAL A 7 21.79 9.76 -28.01
CA VAL A 7 20.58 9.42 -27.24
C VAL A 7 20.92 8.29 -26.28
N ARG A 8 21.32 8.63 -25.05
CA ARG A 8 21.41 7.65 -23.96
C ARG A 8 20.10 7.69 -23.16
N SER A 9 19.04 7.11 -23.74
CA SER A 9 17.80 6.83 -23.00
C SER A 9 18.08 5.76 -21.95
N ARG A 10 18.02 6.13 -20.66
CA ARG A 10 18.06 5.18 -19.54
C ARG A 10 16.89 4.17 -19.65
N PRO A 11 17.08 2.86 -19.40
CA PRO A 11 16.05 1.85 -19.63
C PRO A 11 14.78 2.00 -18.76
N GLY A 12 14.89 2.69 -17.62
CA GLY A 12 13.81 2.80 -16.64
C GLY A 12 12.60 3.63 -17.09
N GLY A 13 12.78 4.59 -18.00
CA GLY A 13 11.71 5.51 -18.38
C GLY A 13 10.59 4.86 -19.20
N ARG A 14 10.90 3.86 -20.02
CA ARG A 14 9.88 3.09 -20.76
C ARG A 14 9.21 2.05 -19.87
N SER A 15 9.99 1.34 -19.05
CA SER A 15 9.46 0.31 -18.16
C SER A 15 8.52 0.89 -17.08
N ARG A 16 8.85 2.06 -16.52
CA ARG A 16 7.98 2.76 -15.56
C ARG A 16 6.69 3.25 -16.21
N ARG A 17 6.75 3.82 -17.42
CA ARG A 17 5.54 4.24 -18.17
C ARG A 17 4.63 3.06 -18.49
N VAL A 18 5.21 1.93 -18.92
CA VAL A 18 4.46 0.69 -19.15
C VAL A 18 3.83 0.18 -17.85
N ARG A 19 4.57 0.14 -16.74
CA ARG A 19 3.99 -0.22 -15.43
C ARG A 19 2.81 0.68 -15.12
N ARG A 20 3.01 2.00 -15.16
CA ARG A 20 1.97 2.97 -14.81
C ARG A 20 0.71 2.81 -15.65
N ALA A 21 0.82 2.70 -16.97
CA ALA A 21 -0.33 2.47 -17.85
C ALA A 21 -1.10 1.17 -17.53
N VAL A 22 -0.41 0.12 -17.11
CA VAL A 22 -1.05 -1.14 -16.68
C VAL A 22 -1.76 -0.94 -15.34
N LEU A 23 -1.13 -0.26 -14.37
CA LEU A 23 -1.74 -0.03 -13.05
C LEU A 23 -2.94 0.92 -13.14
N ASP A 24 -2.87 1.98 -13.93
CA ASP A 24 -3.99 2.90 -14.19
C ASP A 24 -5.18 2.14 -14.78
N ALA A 25 -4.93 1.27 -15.78
CA ALA A 25 -5.98 0.42 -16.34
C ALA A 25 -6.63 -0.52 -15.32
N VAL A 26 -5.88 -1.02 -14.33
CA VAL A 26 -6.45 -1.84 -13.24
C VAL A 26 -7.38 -1.00 -12.37
N VAL A 27 -6.97 0.20 -12.00
CA VAL A 27 -7.78 1.12 -11.18
C VAL A 27 -9.07 1.49 -11.91
N GLU A 28 -8.99 1.88 -13.18
CA GLU A 28 -10.18 2.20 -13.99
C GLU A 28 -11.17 1.02 -14.06
N LEU A 29 -10.67 -0.20 -14.29
CA LEU A 29 -11.52 -1.38 -14.36
C LEU A 29 -12.17 -1.71 -13.02
N LEU A 30 -11.46 -1.47 -11.91
CA LEU A 30 -12.01 -1.63 -10.58
C LEU A 30 -13.13 -0.61 -10.30
N GLU A 31 -12.98 0.63 -10.75
CA GLU A 31 -14.03 1.66 -10.63
C GLU A 31 -15.25 1.35 -11.52
N GLU A 32 -15.06 0.73 -12.68
CA GLU A 32 -16.15 0.41 -13.61
C GLU A 32 -16.99 -0.81 -13.18
N GLY A 33 -16.37 -1.82 -12.57
CA GLY A 33 -17.06 -3.10 -12.29
C GLY A 33 -16.48 -3.93 -11.16
N GLY A 34 -15.65 -3.33 -10.30
CA GLY A 34 -14.97 -3.99 -9.21
C GLY A 34 -14.03 -5.11 -9.69
N ALA A 35 -13.65 -5.99 -8.75
CA ALA A 35 -12.68 -7.06 -9.03
C ALA A 35 -13.06 -7.99 -10.20
N ARG A 36 -14.35 -8.13 -10.52
CA ARG A 36 -14.81 -8.99 -11.63
C ARG A 36 -14.52 -8.42 -13.02
N ALA A 37 -14.35 -7.11 -13.13
CA ALA A 37 -13.99 -6.45 -14.38
C ALA A 37 -12.49 -6.58 -14.70
N VAL A 38 -11.67 -6.92 -13.71
CA VAL A 38 -10.22 -7.03 -13.89
C VAL A 38 -9.85 -8.40 -14.44
N SER A 39 -9.33 -8.41 -15.66
CA SER A 39 -8.69 -9.58 -16.26
C SER A 39 -7.43 -9.17 -17.02
N ILE A 40 -6.48 -10.09 -17.21
CA ILE A 40 -5.28 -9.81 -18.02
C ILE A 40 -5.65 -9.34 -19.44
N ALA A 41 -6.73 -9.89 -20.01
CA ALA A 41 -7.21 -9.49 -21.33
C ALA A 41 -7.75 -8.05 -21.34
N GLU A 42 -8.59 -7.69 -20.37
CA GLU A 42 -9.18 -6.35 -20.33
C GLU A 42 -8.13 -5.28 -19.96
N VAL A 43 -7.21 -5.60 -19.04
CA VAL A 43 -6.07 -4.72 -18.73
C VAL A 43 -5.18 -4.53 -19.95
N ALA A 44 -4.88 -5.59 -20.72
CA ALA A 44 -4.10 -5.48 -21.95
C ALA A 44 -4.76 -4.56 -22.98
N LYS A 45 -6.08 -4.73 -23.16
CA LYS A 45 -6.89 -3.90 -24.07
C LYS A 45 -6.89 -2.43 -23.66
N ARG A 46 -7.06 -2.13 -22.37
CA ARG A 46 -7.12 -0.76 -21.84
C ARG A 46 -5.75 -0.07 -21.84
N SER A 47 -4.72 -0.76 -21.34
CA SER A 47 -3.36 -0.21 -21.23
C SER A 47 -2.60 -0.15 -22.56
N GLY A 48 -3.08 -0.85 -23.59
CA GLY A 48 -2.38 -1.04 -24.86
C GLY A 48 -1.12 -1.92 -24.75
N VAL A 49 -0.90 -2.57 -23.61
CA VAL A 49 0.25 -3.45 -23.36
C VAL A 49 -0.13 -4.88 -23.70
N ASN A 50 0.77 -5.60 -24.39
CA ASN A 50 0.52 -6.98 -24.77
C ASN A 50 0.28 -7.89 -23.55
N ALA A 51 -0.77 -8.70 -23.58
CA ALA A 51 -1.18 -9.61 -22.51
C ALA A 51 -0.05 -10.56 -22.03
N SER A 52 0.78 -11.07 -22.95
CA SER A 52 1.93 -11.93 -22.57
C SER A 52 2.99 -11.17 -21.78
N SER A 53 3.16 -9.86 -22.02
CA SER A 53 4.08 -9.02 -21.27
C SER A 53 3.56 -8.69 -19.88
N ILE A 54 2.24 -8.53 -19.73
CA ILE A 54 1.59 -8.38 -18.43
C ILE A 54 1.72 -9.70 -17.65
N TYR A 55 1.32 -10.82 -18.24
CA TYR A 55 1.39 -12.13 -17.60
C TYR A 55 2.82 -12.51 -17.20
N ARG A 56 3.83 -12.21 -18.03
CA ARG A 56 5.23 -12.48 -17.69
C ARG A 56 5.76 -11.66 -16.51
N ARG A 57 5.17 -10.50 -16.21
CA ARG A 57 5.63 -9.67 -15.09
C ARG A 57 4.83 -9.91 -13.81
N TRP A 58 3.51 -10.00 -13.90
CA TRP A 58 2.63 -10.09 -12.73
C TRP A 58 2.10 -11.51 -12.49
N HIS A 59 2.18 -12.41 -13.45
CA HIS A 59 1.81 -13.84 -13.29
C HIS A 59 0.38 -14.11 -12.82
N GLY A 60 -0.51 -13.13 -12.86
CA GLY A 60 -1.88 -13.27 -12.41
C GLY A 60 -2.54 -11.93 -12.17
N VAL A 61 -3.86 -11.97 -11.99
CA VAL A 61 -4.65 -10.78 -11.67
C VAL A 61 -4.38 -10.34 -10.23
N ASP A 62 -4.15 -11.26 -9.29
CA ASP A 62 -3.94 -10.90 -7.88
C ASP A 62 -2.64 -10.13 -7.67
N ALA A 63 -1.51 -10.60 -8.20
CA ALA A 63 -0.25 -9.86 -8.11
C ALA A 63 -0.32 -8.50 -8.83
N LEU A 64 -1.15 -8.40 -9.88
CA LEU A 64 -1.38 -7.16 -10.59
C LEU A 64 -2.20 -6.16 -9.74
N ILE A 65 -3.26 -6.63 -9.08
CA ILE A 65 -4.06 -5.84 -8.14
C ILE A 65 -3.20 -5.39 -6.95
N LEU A 66 -2.36 -6.28 -6.41
CA LEU A 66 -1.44 -5.94 -5.31
C LEU A 66 -0.43 -4.86 -5.70
N ASP A 67 0.13 -4.91 -6.91
CA ASP A 67 1.05 -3.88 -7.40
C ASP A 67 0.34 -2.54 -7.61
N ALA A 68 -0.89 -2.56 -8.16
CA ALA A 68 -1.72 -1.36 -8.32
C ALA A 68 -2.07 -0.73 -6.96
N ALA A 69 -2.49 -1.57 -6.00
CA ALA A 69 -2.84 -1.11 -4.67
C ALA A 69 -1.61 -0.67 -3.88
N GLN A 70 -0.44 -1.28 -4.08
CA GLN A 70 0.81 -0.77 -3.53
C GLN A 70 1.09 0.62 -4.08
N ASP A 71 1.13 0.80 -5.41
CA ASP A 71 1.38 2.10 -6.04
C ASP A 71 0.39 3.18 -5.57
N LEU A 72 -0.92 2.90 -5.55
CA LEU A 72 -1.92 3.91 -5.19
C LEU A 72 -2.00 4.19 -3.68
N SER A 73 -1.92 3.16 -2.85
CA SER A 73 -1.96 3.37 -1.39
C SER A 73 -0.73 4.13 -0.90
N LEU A 74 0.39 4.04 -1.62
CA LEU A 74 1.56 4.87 -1.36
C LEU A 74 1.26 6.38 -1.57
N ASP A 75 0.35 6.73 -2.46
CA ASP A 75 -0.03 8.13 -2.71
C ASP A 75 -1.25 8.56 -1.87
N THR A 76 -2.14 7.63 -1.52
CA THR A 76 -3.44 7.93 -0.89
C THR A 76 -3.41 7.92 0.64
N ILE A 77 -2.59 7.05 1.26
CA ILE A 77 -2.50 6.98 2.72
C ILE A 77 -1.55 8.08 3.17
N GLU A 78 -2.13 9.17 3.69
CA GLU A 78 -1.39 10.28 4.24
C GLU A 78 -0.68 9.90 5.54
N VAL A 79 0.61 10.25 5.62
CA VAL A 79 1.37 10.24 6.87
C VAL A 79 1.25 11.64 7.45
N ALA A 80 0.22 11.86 8.26
CA ALA A 80 -0.10 13.18 8.82
C ALA A 80 1.04 13.72 9.68
N ASP A 81 1.13 15.05 9.81
CA ASP A 81 2.02 15.79 10.72
C ASP A 81 1.21 16.89 11.43
N THR A 82 0.33 16.42 12.32
CA THR A 82 -0.59 17.21 13.14
C THR A 82 0.09 17.83 14.36
N GLY A 83 1.30 17.38 14.70
CA GLY A 83 2.06 17.83 15.87
C GLY A 83 1.95 16.91 17.09
N SER A 84 1.25 15.77 17.01
CA SER A 84 1.25 14.72 18.03
C SER A 84 1.39 13.33 17.42
N LEU A 85 2.13 12.44 18.08
CA LEU A 85 2.25 11.04 17.69
C LEU A 85 0.90 10.34 17.64
N GLU A 86 0.07 10.52 18.68
CA GLU A 86 -1.23 9.86 18.77
C GLU A 86 -2.13 10.31 17.60
N ASP A 87 -2.21 11.61 17.36
CA ASP A 87 -3.06 12.18 16.31
C ASP A 87 -2.56 11.80 14.90
N ASP A 88 -1.24 11.78 14.66
CA ASP A 88 -0.65 11.34 13.39
C ASP A 88 -0.99 9.86 13.09
N LEU A 89 -0.89 8.99 14.11
CA LEU A 89 -1.24 7.58 13.98
C LEU A 89 -2.76 7.38 13.80
N CYS A 90 -3.59 8.19 14.45
CA CYS A 90 -5.05 8.16 14.28
C CYS A 90 -5.45 8.54 12.85
N ALA A 91 -4.89 9.64 12.33
CA ALA A 91 -5.13 10.07 10.95
C ALA A 91 -4.74 8.99 9.93
N THR A 92 -3.64 8.28 10.20
CA THR A 92 -3.23 7.14 9.37
C THR A 92 -4.24 5.99 9.43
N ALA A 93 -4.71 5.62 10.63
CA ALA A 93 -5.71 4.56 10.81
C ALA A 93 -7.03 4.88 10.08
N THR A 94 -7.53 6.12 10.21
CA THR A 94 -8.73 6.58 9.50
C THR A 94 -8.53 6.57 7.98
N SER A 95 -7.36 6.99 7.48
CA SER A 95 -7.03 6.97 6.05
C SER A 95 -6.99 5.54 5.50
N VAL A 96 -6.42 4.59 6.25
CA VAL A 96 -6.42 3.17 5.89
C VAL A 96 -7.85 2.62 5.85
N ALA A 97 -8.68 2.92 6.85
CA ALA A 97 -10.08 2.49 6.86
C ALA A 97 -10.87 3.06 5.67
N ALA A 98 -10.68 4.34 5.35
CA ALA A 98 -11.29 4.97 4.18
C ALA A 98 -10.87 4.27 2.88
N PHE A 99 -9.57 3.99 2.72
CA PHE A 99 -9.05 3.26 1.57
C PHE A 99 -9.67 1.86 1.44
N LEU A 100 -9.79 1.11 2.53
CA LEU A 100 -10.37 -0.24 2.55
C LEU A 100 -11.88 -0.27 2.22
N ARG A 101 -12.55 0.88 2.17
CA ARG A 101 -13.94 1.02 1.71
C ARG A 101 -14.07 1.31 0.21
N THR A 102 -12.96 1.58 -0.49
CA THR A 102 -12.94 1.73 -1.95
C THR A 102 -12.94 0.37 -2.66
N ASP A 103 -13.34 0.34 -3.93
CA ASP A 103 -13.30 -0.90 -4.72
C ASP A 103 -11.87 -1.45 -4.86
N LEU A 104 -10.87 -0.57 -5.00
CA LEU A 104 -9.46 -0.97 -5.00
C LEU A 104 -9.01 -1.53 -3.64
N GLY A 105 -9.40 -0.89 -2.54
CA GLY A 105 -9.06 -1.38 -1.20
C GLY A 105 -9.67 -2.77 -0.92
N ILE A 106 -10.91 -2.98 -1.32
CA ILE A 106 -11.59 -4.29 -1.22
C ILE A 106 -10.91 -5.32 -2.13
N ALA A 107 -10.58 -4.97 -3.36
CA ALA A 107 -9.89 -5.85 -4.29
C ALA A 107 -8.49 -6.22 -3.78
N MET A 108 -7.75 -5.26 -3.23
CA MET A 108 -6.46 -5.50 -2.58
C MET A 108 -6.61 -6.45 -1.40
N ALA A 109 -7.58 -6.21 -0.50
CA ALA A 109 -7.79 -7.07 0.67
C ALA A 109 -8.12 -8.51 0.27
N ARG A 110 -8.92 -8.70 -0.78
CA ARG A 110 -9.19 -10.04 -1.35
C ARG A 110 -7.93 -10.66 -1.93
N ALA A 111 -7.18 -9.90 -2.73
CA ALA A 111 -5.94 -10.38 -3.31
C ALA A 111 -4.98 -10.82 -2.21
N LEU A 112 -4.82 -10.06 -1.10
CA LEU A 112 -3.99 -10.40 0.06
C LEU A 112 -4.39 -11.73 0.76
N ILE A 113 -5.67 -12.10 0.74
CA ILE A 113 -6.17 -13.32 1.38
C ILE A 113 -5.99 -14.54 0.46
N ASP A 114 -6.24 -14.35 -0.83
CA ASP A 114 -6.23 -15.41 -1.84
C ASP A 114 -4.92 -15.48 -2.63
N VAL A 115 -3.84 -14.82 -2.15
CA VAL A 115 -2.56 -14.81 -2.88
C VAL A 115 -2.06 -16.25 -3.02
N PRO A 116 -1.85 -16.76 -4.26
CA PRO A 116 -1.26 -18.07 -4.46
C PRO A 116 0.15 -18.13 -3.85
N PRO A 117 0.54 -19.24 -3.20
CA PRO A 117 1.90 -19.39 -2.64
C PRO A 117 3.00 -19.09 -3.66
N GLU A 118 2.80 -19.46 -4.92
CA GLU A 118 3.76 -19.23 -6.02
C GLU A 118 3.90 -17.73 -6.34
N VAL A 119 2.86 -16.94 -6.09
CA VAL A 119 2.90 -15.49 -6.20
C VAL A 119 3.63 -14.90 -5.00
N LEU A 120 3.40 -15.40 -3.78
CA LEU A 120 4.14 -14.97 -2.58
C LEU A 120 5.64 -15.24 -2.67
N GLU A 121 6.03 -16.38 -3.26
CA GLU A 121 7.42 -16.78 -3.48
C GLU A 121 8.12 -15.95 -4.57
N ARG A 122 7.35 -15.34 -5.48
CA ARG A 122 7.86 -14.66 -6.69
C ARG A 122 7.69 -13.16 -6.72
N ILE A 123 6.74 -12.60 -5.97
CA ILE A 123 6.82 -11.21 -5.55
C ILE A 123 8.07 -11.19 -4.68
N GLY A 124 9.21 -10.87 -5.30
CA GLY A 124 10.50 -10.89 -4.65
C GLY A 124 10.39 -10.11 -3.35
N ASP A 125 10.44 -10.87 -2.25
CA ASP A 125 10.34 -10.41 -0.89
C ASP A 125 8.93 -9.92 -0.46
N TRP A 126 7.98 -10.85 -0.32
CA TRP A 126 6.72 -10.59 0.41
C TRP A 126 6.93 -9.91 1.79
N PRO A 127 7.97 -10.26 2.58
CA PRO A 127 8.36 -9.46 3.72
C PRO A 127 8.66 -7.98 3.39
N GLN A 128 9.26 -7.68 2.24
CA GLN A 128 9.50 -6.31 1.78
C GLN A 128 8.24 -5.53 1.40
N PHE A 129 7.17 -6.20 0.96
CA PHE A 129 5.87 -5.55 0.72
C PHE A 129 5.38 -4.89 2.02
N TRP A 130 5.35 -5.65 3.11
CA TRP A 130 4.94 -5.16 4.42
C TRP A 130 5.98 -4.23 5.04
N ALA A 131 7.28 -4.53 4.93
CA ALA A 131 8.33 -3.62 5.40
C ALA A 131 8.22 -2.24 4.73
N THR A 132 7.91 -2.17 3.44
CA THR A 132 7.73 -0.89 2.73
C THR A 132 6.52 -0.12 3.23
N ARG A 133 5.40 -0.81 3.54
CA ARG A 133 4.22 -0.18 4.12
C ARG A 133 4.48 0.30 5.55
N LEU A 134 5.14 -0.50 6.38
CA LEU A 134 5.40 -0.20 7.79
C LEU A 134 6.49 0.87 7.96
N ARG A 135 7.50 0.93 7.08
CA ARG A 135 8.50 2.02 7.08
C ARG A 135 7.90 3.42 6.94
N ARG A 136 6.65 3.53 6.47
CA ARG A 136 5.95 4.82 6.39
C ARG A 136 5.63 5.44 7.75
N PHE A 137 5.64 4.65 8.81
CA PHE A 137 5.48 5.16 10.17
C PHE A 137 6.77 5.80 10.70
N GLU A 138 7.95 5.48 10.16
CA GLU A 138 9.24 5.98 10.66
C GLU A 138 9.31 7.52 10.75
N PRO A 139 8.85 8.30 9.74
CA PRO A 139 8.84 9.76 9.86
C PRO A 139 7.97 10.26 11.02
N VAL A 140 6.86 9.58 11.33
CA VAL A 140 5.97 9.96 12.45
C VAL A 140 6.71 9.86 13.78
N PHE A 141 7.37 8.73 14.01
CA PHE A 141 8.16 8.51 15.22
C PHE A 141 9.39 9.42 15.30
N THR A 142 10.04 9.68 14.15
CA THR A 142 11.15 10.63 14.08
C THR A 142 10.73 12.03 14.54
N ARG A 143 9.56 12.52 14.08
CA ARG A 143 9.04 13.82 14.50
C ARG A 143 8.58 13.83 15.96
N ALA A 144 7.92 12.76 16.42
CA ALA A 144 7.52 12.60 17.82
C ALA A 144 8.73 12.62 18.78
N ALA A 145 9.82 11.95 18.40
CA ALA A 145 11.08 11.98 19.16
C ALA A 145 11.67 13.40 19.22
N ALA A 146 11.65 14.16 18.11
CA ALA A 146 12.10 15.55 18.09
C ALA A 146 11.26 16.47 18.99
N ARG A 147 10.00 16.12 19.25
CA ARG A 147 9.09 16.81 20.19
C ARG A 147 9.19 16.29 21.63
N GLY A 148 9.94 15.21 21.88
CA GLY A 148 10.07 14.58 23.20
C GLY A 148 8.86 13.75 23.63
N GLU A 149 7.97 13.38 22.71
CA GLU A 149 6.81 12.50 23.01
C GLU A 149 7.23 11.04 23.21
N VAL A 150 8.33 10.62 22.59
CA VAL A 150 8.91 9.27 22.69
C VAL A 150 10.43 9.34 22.76
N ALA A 151 11.08 8.24 23.14
CA ALA A 151 12.54 8.13 23.12
C ALA A 151 13.10 8.32 21.71
N ALA A 152 14.33 8.85 21.59
CA ALA A 152 14.96 9.07 20.28
C ALA A 152 15.40 7.76 19.58
N ASP A 153 15.48 6.66 20.33
CA ASP A 153 15.99 5.36 19.91
C ASP A 153 14.92 4.26 19.89
N VAL A 154 13.63 4.63 19.72
CA VAL A 154 12.55 3.64 19.53
C VAL A 154 12.94 2.70 18.39
N ASN A 155 13.03 1.41 18.72
CA ASN A 155 13.48 0.39 17.78
C ASN A 155 12.52 0.28 16.58
N GLN A 156 13.06 0.10 15.38
CA GLN A 156 12.29 -0.12 14.16
C GLN A 156 11.31 -1.31 14.29
N SER A 157 11.67 -2.37 15.02
CA SER A 157 10.77 -3.49 15.27
C SER A 157 9.56 -3.11 16.13
N VAL A 158 9.72 -2.16 17.05
CA VAL A 158 8.63 -1.62 17.88
C VAL A 158 7.70 -0.76 17.02
N ILE A 159 8.26 0.12 16.18
CA ILE A 159 7.50 0.93 15.22
C ILE A 159 6.68 0.03 14.29
N ALA A 160 7.31 -1.01 13.74
CA ALA A 160 6.65 -1.99 12.89
C ALA A 160 5.50 -2.70 13.62
N SER A 161 5.74 -3.17 14.85
CA SER A 161 4.71 -3.85 15.66
C SER A 161 3.51 -2.95 15.96
N ILE A 162 3.73 -1.66 16.28
CA ILE A 162 2.65 -0.68 16.46
C ILE A 162 1.83 -0.54 15.17
N GLY A 163 2.52 -0.37 14.03
CA GLY A 163 1.88 -0.29 12.72
C GLY A 163 1.07 -1.54 12.37
N GLU A 164 1.59 -2.73 12.68
CA GLU A 164 0.89 -4.02 12.50
C GLU A 164 -0.37 -4.11 13.34
N MET A 165 -0.31 -3.73 14.62
CA MET A 165 -1.48 -3.74 15.52
C MET A 165 -2.57 -2.78 15.05
N ILE A 166 -2.18 -1.57 14.63
CA ILE A 166 -3.09 -0.56 14.08
C ILE A 166 -3.73 -1.10 12.80
N ALA A 167 -2.92 -1.63 11.87
CA ALA A 167 -3.41 -2.18 10.62
C ALA A 167 -4.36 -3.36 10.86
N ALA A 168 -4.00 -4.32 11.70
CA ALA A 168 -4.81 -5.51 11.97
C ALA A 168 -6.20 -5.15 12.52
N GLN A 169 -6.28 -4.28 13.53
CA GLN A 169 -7.58 -3.85 14.07
C GLN A 169 -8.38 -3.04 13.03
N THR A 170 -7.73 -2.13 12.30
CA THR A 170 -8.38 -1.34 11.25
C THR A 170 -8.97 -2.23 10.15
N TYR A 171 -8.21 -3.23 9.68
CA TYR A 171 -8.67 -4.22 8.71
C TYR A 171 -9.83 -5.04 9.25
N PHE A 172 -9.73 -5.51 10.51
CA PHE A 172 -10.77 -6.33 11.12
C PHE A 172 -12.10 -5.56 11.24
N LEU A 173 -12.07 -4.35 11.79
CA LEU A 173 -13.26 -3.51 11.93
C LEU A 173 -13.86 -3.16 10.56
N THR A 174 -13.04 -2.74 9.61
CA THR A 174 -13.52 -2.26 8.31
C THR A 174 -14.04 -3.40 7.42
N LEU A 175 -13.31 -4.51 7.31
CA LEU A 175 -13.63 -5.56 6.33
C LEU A 175 -14.58 -6.63 6.87
N PHE A 176 -14.41 -7.02 8.14
CA PHE A 176 -15.16 -8.12 8.75
C PHE A 176 -16.38 -7.60 9.52
N ARG A 177 -16.20 -6.61 10.38
CA ARG A 177 -17.31 -6.01 11.12
C ARG A 177 -18.10 -4.99 10.31
N ARG A 178 -17.53 -4.49 9.20
CA ARG A 178 -18.13 -3.43 8.36
C ARG A 178 -18.44 -2.16 9.15
N GLU A 179 -17.56 -1.86 10.10
CA GLU A 179 -17.64 -0.67 10.95
C GLU A 179 -16.78 0.45 10.37
N GLU A 180 -17.23 1.68 10.57
CA GLU A 180 -16.42 2.86 10.30
C GLU A 180 -15.38 3.03 11.41
N VAL A 181 -14.15 3.39 11.01
CA VAL A 181 -13.09 3.78 11.95
C VAL A 181 -13.05 5.31 11.98
N ASP A 182 -13.92 5.87 12.82
CA ASP A 182 -13.94 7.29 13.15
C ASP A 182 -12.83 7.67 14.15
N ASP A 183 -12.71 8.95 14.52
CA ASP A 183 -11.66 9.42 15.44
C ASP A 183 -11.68 8.69 16.80
N PRO A 184 -12.84 8.51 17.48
CA PRO A 184 -12.89 7.72 18.72
C PRO A 184 -12.39 6.27 18.55
N ALA A 185 -12.78 5.59 17.48
CA ALA A 185 -12.32 4.23 17.19
C ALA A 185 -10.81 4.20 16.88
N ALA A 186 -10.33 5.11 16.03
CA ALA A 186 -8.92 5.24 15.68
C ALA A 186 -8.06 5.47 16.93
N ARG A 187 -8.48 6.39 17.80
CA ARG A 187 -7.79 6.72 19.05
C ARG A 187 -7.71 5.53 20.01
N LEU A 188 -8.78 4.74 20.10
CA LEU A 188 -8.77 3.51 20.90
C LEU A 188 -7.80 2.46 20.35
N ILE A 189 -7.75 2.27 19.02
CA ILE A 189 -6.82 1.36 18.35
C ILE A 189 -5.37 1.80 18.62
N VAL A 190 -5.07 3.08 18.40
CA VAL A 190 -3.73 3.65 18.55
C VAL A 190 -3.26 3.55 20.01
N ARG A 191 -4.08 3.94 20.99
CA ARG A 191 -3.72 3.84 22.41
C ARG A 191 -3.43 2.41 22.85
N ARG A 192 -4.18 1.44 22.33
CA ARG A 192 -3.92 0.02 22.61
C ARG A 192 -2.59 -0.44 22.03
N ALA A 193 -2.25 0.00 20.82
CA ALA A 193 -0.98 -0.33 20.17
C ALA A 193 0.22 0.31 20.90
N LEU A 194 0.12 1.60 21.26
CA LEU A 194 1.15 2.31 22.02
C LEU A 194 1.38 1.67 23.40
N ALA A 195 0.29 1.43 24.16
CA ALA A 195 0.38 0.83 25.48
C ALA A 195 0.99 -0.58 25.45
N ALA A 196 0.69 -1.39 24.43
CA ALA A 196 1.28 -2.72 24.27
C ALA A 196 2.79 -2.66 23.94
N ALA A 197 3.24 -1.57 23.31
CA ALA A 197 4.64 -1.30 23.02
C ALA A 197 5.39 -0.63 24.18
N GLY A 198 4.70 -0.30 25.28
CA GLY A 198 5.27 0.42 26.43
C GLY A 198 5.48 1.92 26.19
N LEU A 199 4.71 2.51 25.27
CA LEU A 199 4.67 3.95 24.95
C LEU A 199 3.37 4.59 25.45
#